data_AF-A0A1V4MCQ5-F1
#
_entry.id   AF-A0A1V4MCQ5-F1
#
_cell.length_a   1.000
_cell.length_b   1.000
_cell.length_c   1.000
_cell.angle_alpha   90.00
_cell.angle_beta   90.00
_cell.angle_gamma   90.00
#
_symmetry.space_group_name_H-M   'P 1'
#
loop_
_entity.id
_entity.type
_entity.pdbx_description
1 polymer ?
#
loop_
_entity_poly.entity_id
_entity_poly.type
_entity_poly.pdbx_seq_one_letter_code
_entity_poly.pdbx_strand_id
1 'polypeptide(L)'
;MSERQVVIYWDSTALLSYIFKDRHSEEIMERAHSRGVHLLTTLAAAEVYTVISRIHRERILPDVMIDSLFEMLEKGPWSRLNIVPDRSALKELARRWPLEGSGLWHLATALTLQREFPELMVLTLNENLARASRGEKLKLCIALNSGQVKKRGNRNRREKNSLDGTT
;
A
#
# COMPACT_ATOMS: atom_id res chain seq x y z
N MET A 1 -14.61 -26.16 -6.42
CA MET A 1 -14.88 -24.71 -6.32
C MET A 1 -13.59 -24.00 -6.62
N SER A 2 -13.51 -23.22 -7.71
CA SER A 2 -12.32 -22.44 -8.03
C SER A 2 -12.17 -21.34 -6.98
N GLU A 3 -11.10 -21.39 -6.18
CA GLU A 3 -10.71 -20.26 -5.34
C GLU A 3 -10.55 -19.04 -6.27
N ARG A 4 -11.38 -18.00 -6.08
CA ARG A 4 -11.23 -16.75 -6.85
C ARG A 4 -9.85 -16.19 -6.52
N GLN A 5 -8.94 -16.23 -7.50
CA GLN A 5 -7.64 -15.59 -7.37
C GLN A 5 -7.84 -14.08 -7.21
N VAL A 6 -7.21 -13.49 -6.20
CA VAL A 6 -7.28 -12.05 -5.96
C VAL A 6 -6.33 -11.36 -6.95
N VAL A 7 -6.74 -10.23 -7.52
CA VAL A 7 -5.87 -9.38 -8.33
C VAL A 7 -5.54 -8.13 -7.51
N ILE A 8 -4.26 -7.93 -7.19
CA ILE A 8 -3.79 -6.83 -6.33
C ILE A 8 -2.95 -5.87 -7.14
N TYR A 9 -3.40 -4.63 -7.25
CA TYR A 9 -2.64 -3.53 -7.86
C TYR A 9 -1.82 -2.79 -6.81
N TRP A 10 -0.51 -2.72 -7.00
CA TRP A 10 0.42 -2.06 -6.09
C TRP A 10 0.71 -0.63 -6.55
N ASP A 11 0.51 0.34 -5.66
CA ASP A 11 1.10 1.66 -5.81
C ASP A 11 2.51 1.72 -5.20
N SER A 12 3.23 2.81 -5.45
CA SER A 12 4.58 2.98 -4.92
C SER A 12 4.62 3.07 -3.38
N THR A 13 3.61 3.64 -2.73
CA THR A 13 3.61 3.78 -1.27
C THR A 13 3.54 2.43 -0.54
N ALA A 14 2.68 1.52 -1.01
CA ALA A 14 2.63 0.16 -0.50
C ALA A 14 3.92 -0.62 -0.79
N LEU A 15 4.46 -0.47 -2.00
CA LEU A 15 5.71 -1.12 -2.39
C LEU A 15 6.91 -0.63 -1.55
N LEU A 16 6.97 0.66 -1.23
CA LEU A 16 8.00 1.21 -0.34
C LEU A 16 7.90 0.62 1.07
N SER A 17 6.69 0.48 1.62
CA SER A 17 6.50 -0.16 2.93
C SER A 17 6.94 -1.63 2.90
N TYR A 18 6.62 -2.37 1.84
CA TYR A 18 7.12 -3.74 1.63
C TYR A 18 8.66 -3.82 1.64
N ILE A 19 9.34 -2.89 0.95
CA ILE A 19 10.79 -2.91 0.78
C ILE A 19 11.53 -2.40 2.03
N PHE A 20 11.10 -1.27 2.62
CA PHE A 20 11.85 -0.56 3.64
C PHE A 20 11.45 -0.87 5.09
N LYS A 21 10.45 -1.73 5.31
CA LYS A 21 9.94 -2.10 6.64
C LYS A 21 9.61 -0.89 7.54
N ASP A 22 8.36 -0.46 7.50
CA ASP A 22 7.75 0.53 8.38
C ASP A 22 6.63 -0.05 9.27
N ARG A 23 5.88 0.84 9.95
CA ARG A 23 4.73 0.48 10.80
C ARG A 23 3.58 -0.22 10.07
N HIS A 24 3.54 -0.19 8.74
CA HIS A 24 2.51 -0.81 7.91
C HIS A 24 2.97 -2.14 7.32
N SER A 25 4.22 -2.53 7.51
CA SER A 25 4.83 -3.63 6.75
C SER A 25 4.26 -4.99 7.07
N GLU A 26 3.84 -5.24 8.31
CA GLU A 26 3.16 -6.50 8.64
C GLU A 26 1.90 -6.67 7.79
N GLU A 27 1.05 -5.64 7.73
CA GLU A 27 -0.18 -5.66 6.94
C GLU A 27 0.10 -5.77 5.43
N ILE A 28 1.12 -5.06 4.94
CA ILE A 28 1.54 -5.16 3.53
C ILE A 28 2.09 -6.55 3.21
N MET A 29 2.89 -7.14 4.09
CA MET A 29 3.46 -8.48 3.89
C MET A 29 2.37 -9.55 3.93
N GLU A 30 1.37 -9.47 4.81
CA GLU A 30 0.23 -10.37 4.79
C GLU A 30 -0.49 -10.36 3.43
N ARG A 31 -0.63 -9.16 2.83
CA ARG A 31 -1.19 -9.04 1.47
C ARG A 31 -0.25 -9.57 0.40
N ALA A 32 1.06 -9.34 0.51
CA ALA A 32 2.07 -9.86 -0.42
C ALA A 32 2.09 -11.41 -0.49
N HIS A 33 1.78 -12.09 0.61
CA HIS A 33 1.71 -13.56 0.67
C HIS A 33 0.36 -14.14 0.27
N SER A 34 -0.66 -13.30 0.03
CA SER A 34 -1.96 -13.79 -0.39
C SER A 34 -1.88 -14.42 -1.79
N ARG A 35 -2.58 -15.54 -1.99
CA ARG A 35 -2.63 -16.19 -3.30
C ARG A 35 -3.37 -15.30 -4.30
N GLY A 36 -2.71 -14.95 -5.39
CA GLY A 36 -3.29 -14.05 -6.39
C GLY A 36 -2.27 -13.55 -7.40
N VAL A 37 -2.72 -12.63 -8.26
CA VAL A 37 -1.87 -11.93 -9.21
C VAL A 37 -1.54 -10.55 -8.63
N HIS A 38 -0.26 -10.26 -8.48
CA HIS A 38 0.21 -8.97 -7.97
C HIS A 38 0.68 -8.12 -9.15
N LEU A 39 -0.03 -7.05 -9.45
CA LEU A 39 0.24 -6.19 -10.60
C LEU A 39 1.11 -5.01 -10.17
N LEU A 40 2.23 -4.83 -10.87
CA LEU A 40 3.14 -3.70 -10.68
C LEU A 40 3.38 -2.98 -12.01
N THR A 41 3.23 -1.66 -12.00
CA THR A 41 3.43 -0.83 -13.18
C THR A 41 4.83 -0.25 -13.23
N THR A 42 5.27 0.12 -14.43
CA THR A 42 6.53 0.86 -14.63
C THR A 42 6.56 2.19 -13.88
N LEU A 43 5.41 2.87 -13.70
CA LEU A 43 5.35 4.08 -12.88
C LEU A 43 5.68 3.79 -11.41
N ALA A 44 5.02 2.81 -10.79
CA ALA A 44 5.29 2.44 -9.40
C ALA A 44 6.76 2.04 -9.19
N ALA A 45 7.32 1.25 -10.12
CA ALA A 45 8.73 0.86 -10.09
C ALA A 45 9.66 2.08 -10.20
N ALA A 46 9.39 3.02 -11.12
CA ALA A 46 10.19 4.24 -11.29
C ALA A 46 10.17 5.14 -10.05
N GLU A 47 9.03 5.28 -9.39
CA GLU A 47 8.93 6.02 -8.13
C GLU A 47 9.78 5.39 -7.03
N VAL A 48 9.75 4.06 -6.90
CA VAL A 48 10.58 3.33 -5.93
C VAL A 48 12.07 3.41 -6.27
N TYR A 49 12.44 3.25 -7.54
CA TYR A 49 13.82 3.44 -7.99
C TYR A 49 14.35 4.83 -7.66
N THR A 50 13.51 5.86 -7.78
CA THR A 50 13.87 7.24 -7.42
C THR A 50 14.17 7.35 -5.92
N VAL A 51 13.39 6.68 -5.07
CA VAL A 51 13.62 6.64 -3.62
C VAL A 51 14.91 5.89 -3.27
N ILE A 52 15.13 4.70 -3.82
CA ILE A 52 16.37 3.93 -3.61
C ILE A 52 17.59 4.75 -4.05
N SER A 53 17.51 5.37 -5.23
CA SER A 53 18.58 6.22 -5.77
C SER A 53 18.87 7.43 -4.90
N ARG A 54 17.84 8.05 -4.30
CA ARG A 54 18.02 9.15 -3.34
C ARG A 54 18.75 8.67 -2.08
N ILE A 55 18.33 7.55 -1.50
CA ILE A 55 18.95 6.95 -0.32
C ILE A 55 20.43 6.64 -0.59
N HIS A 56 20.73 6.08 -1.76
CA HIS A 56 22.10 5.82 -2.20
C HIS A 56 22.93 7.10 -2.33
N ARG A 57 22.41 8.12 -3.03
CA ARG A 57 23.08 9.42 -3.20
C ARG A 57 23.36 10.12 -1.87
N GLU A 58 22.43 10.00 -0.92
CA GLU A 58 22.53 10.58 0.42
C GLU A 58 23.36 9.72 1.38
N ARG A 59 23.89 8.58 0.91
CA ARG A 59 24.73 7.63 1.68
C ARG A 59 24.09 7.18 2.99
N ILE A 60 22.77 7.05 2.99
CA ILE A 60 22.01 6.62 4.18
C ILE A 60 22.24 5.14 4.47
N LEU A 61 22.44 4.32 3.42
CA LEU A 61 22.71 2.89 3.52
C LEU A 61 23.98 2.51 2.74
N PRO A 62 24.70 1.46 3.14
CA PRO A 62 25.82 0.90 2.37
C PRO A 62 25.37 0.32 1.02
N ASP A 63 26.26 0.32 0.04
CA ASP A 63 25.99 -0.13 -1.34
C ASP A 63 25.40 -1.56 -1.40
N VAL A 64 25.91 -2.48 -0.58
CA VAL A 64 25.38 -3.86 -0.50
C VAL A 64 23.89 -3.91 -0.12
N MET A 65 23.43 -2.96 0.72
CA MET A 65 22.01 -2.86 1.06
C MET A 65 21.24 -2.22 -0.10
N ILE A 66 21.81 -1.23 -0.80
CA ILE A 66 21.19 -0.65 -2.00
C ILE A 66 20.94 -1.72 -3.08
N ASP A 67 21.93 -2.56 -3.36
CA ASP A 67 21.80 -3.67 -4.31
C ASP A 67 20.71 -4.65 -3.89
N SER A 68 20.62 -4.95 -2.59
CA SER A 68 19.56 -5.80 -2.04
C SER A 68 18.16 -5.20 -2.24
N LEU A 69 18.00 -3.88 -2.14
CA LEU A 69 16.71 -3.21 -2.38
C LEU A 69 16.29 -3.28 -3.85
N PHE A 70 17.23 -3.09 -4.77
CA PHE A 70 16.97 -3.27 -6.20
C PHE A 70 16.59 -4.72 -6.52
N GLU A 71 17.32 -5.69 -5.93
CA GLU A 71 17.02 -7.11 -6.09
C GLU A 71 15.62 -7.49 -5.55
N MET A 72 15.23 -6.95 -4.40
CA MET A 72 13.88 -7.15 -3.83
C MET A 72 12.77 -6.64 -4.75
N LEU A 73 12.97 -5.46 -5.35
CA LEU A 73 12.01 -4.93 -6.33
C LEU A 73 11.96 -5.83 -7.57
N GLU A 74 13.10 -6.33 -8.03
CA GLU A 74 13.20 -7.13 -9.25
C GLU A 74 12.66 -8.55 -9.12
N LYS A 75 12.80 -9.17 -7.94
CA LYS A 75 12.43 -10.57 -7.66
C LYS A 75 11.14 -10.73 -6.85
N GLY A 76 10.48 -9.63 -6.49
CA GLY A 76 9.24 -9.69 -5.72
C GLY A 76 8.09 -10.43 -6.44
N PRO A 77 6.93 -10.62 -5.79
CA PRO A 77 5.84 -11.45 -6.31
C PRO A 77 5.09 -10.83 -7.51
N TRP A 78 5.64 -9.79 -8.13
CA TRP A 78 4.95 -8.94 -9.08
C TRP A 78 4.95 -9.51 -10.50
N SER A 79 3.78 -9.49 -11.12
CA SER A 79 3.59 -9.47 -12.56
C SER A 79 3.72 -8.03 -13.06
N ARG A 80 4.78 -7.75 -13.82
CA ARG A 80 5.03 -6.42 -14.38
C ARG A 80 4.05 -6.11 -15.51
N LEU A 81 3.50 -4.90 -15.48
CA LEU A 81 2.57 -4.39 -16.47
C LEU A 81 3.13 -3.17 -17.20
N ASN A 82 3.09 -3.24 -18.53
CA ASN A 82 3.25 -2.11 -19.43
C ASN A 82 1.87 -1.66 -19.89
N ILE A 83 1.23 -0.81 -19.09
CA ILE A 83 -0.11 -0.29 -19.36
C ILE A 83 -0.09 1.23 -19.41
N VAL A 84 -0.96 1.79 -20.25
CA VAL A 84 -1.29 3.21 -20.25
C VAL A 84 -2.75 3.33 -19.82
N PRO A 85 -3.08 4.13 -18.79
CA PRO A 85 -4.47 4.34 -18.39
C PRO A 85 -5.29 4.99 -19.49
N ASP A 86 -6.59 4.73 -19.48
CA ASP A 86 -7.54 5.38 -20.37
C ASP A 86 -7.45 6.92 -20.25
N ARG A 87 -7.15 7.58 -21.37
CA ARG A 87 -6.99 9.05 -21.44
C ARG A 87 -8.26 9.80 -21.06
N SER A 88 -9.43 9.25 -21.38
CA SER A 88 -10.71 9.85 -21.02
C SER A 88 -10.91 9.82 -19.50
N ALA A 89 -10.58 8.69 -18.87
CA ALA A 89 -10.65 8.52 -17.43
C ALA A 89 -9.72 9.51 -16.71
N LEU A 90 -8.50 9.75 -17.18
CA LEU A 90 -7.59 10.73 -16.57
C LEU A 90 -8.22 12.12 -16.45
N LYS A 91 -8.83 12.62 -17.54
CA LYS A 91 -9.47 13.95 -17.55
C LYS A 91 -10.67 14.01 -16.60
N GLU A 92 -11.50 12.98 -16.60
CA GLU A 92 -12.69 12.93 -15.73
C GLU A 92 -12.33 12.79 -14.25
N LEU A 93 -11.34 11.97 -13.93
CA LEU A 93 -10.88 11.75 -12.57
C LEU A 93 -10.19 12.99 -12.01
N ALA A 94 -9.40 13.70 -12.83
CA ALA A 94 -8.75 14.95 -12.43
C ALA A 94 -9.76 16.04 -12.03
N ARG A 95 -10.96 16.03 -12.63
CA ARG A 95 -12.05 16.96 -12.27
C ARG A 95 -12.75 16.57 -10.96
N ARG A 96 -12.78 15.27 -10.64
CA ARG A 96 -13.51 14.72 -9.49
C ARG A 96 -12.65 14.64 -8.23
N TRP A 97 -11.36 14.33 -8.38
CA TRP A 97 -10.48 14.05 -7.27
C TRP A 97 -9.25 14.96 -7.30
N PRO A 98 -8.91 15.62 -6.18
CA PRO A 98 -7.71 16.44 -6.07
C PRO A 98 -6.49 15.54 -5.83
N LEU A 99 -6.09 14.76 -6.84
CA LEU A 99 -4.92 13.89 -6.79
C LEU A 99 -3.72 14.53 -7.47
N GLU A 100 -2.53 14.25 -6.94
CA GLU A 100 -1.27 14.52 -7.63
C GLU A 100 -1.13 13.63 -8.88
N GLY A 101 -0.21 13.98 -9.78
CA GLY A 101 -0.08 13.33 -11.09
C GLY A 101 0.06 11.80 -11.01
N SER A 102 0.89 11.28 -10.11
CA SER A 102 1.06 9.83 -9.95
C SER A 102 -0.16 9.17 -9.31
N GLY A 103 -0.75 9.79 -8.29
CA GLY A 103 -2.01 9.31 -7.70
C GLY A 103 -3.15 9.22 -8.73
N LEU A 104 -3.30 10.25 -9.58
CA LEU A 104 -4.27 10.26 -10.66
C LEU A 104 -3.99 9.13 -11.67
N TRP A 105 -2.71 8.93 -12.03
CA TRP A 105 -2.31 7.87 -12.94
C TRP A 105 -2.59 6.47 -12.37
N HIS A 106 -2.29 6.24 -11.09
CA HIS A 106 -2.59 4.99 -10.40
C HIS A 106 -4.09 4.71 -10.37
N LEU A 107 -4.91 5.70 -10.02
CA LEU A 107 -6.37 5.55 -10.00
C LEU A 107 -6.94 5.21 -11.38
N ALA A 108 -6.53 5.97 -12.41
CA ALA A 108 -6.98 5.73 -13.78
C ALA A 108 -6.54 4.36 -14.30
N THR A 109 -5.34 3.91 -13.92
CA THR A 109 -4.82 2.59 -14.30
C THR A 109 -5.60 1.47 -13.61
N ALA A 110 -5.85 1.59 -12.30
CA ALA A 110 -6.65 0.63 -11.56
C ALA A 110 -8.07 0.50 -12.13
N LEU A 111 -8.72 1.61 -12.50
CA LEU A 111 -10.04 1.58 -13.16
C LEU A 111 -9.99 1.00 -14.57
N THR A 112 -8.91 1.23 -15.32
CA THR A 112 -8.70 0.62 -16.64
C THR A 112 -8.61 -0.90 -16.49
N LEU A 113 -7.79 -1.38 -15.55
CA LEU A 113 -7.61 -2.80 -15.25
C LEU A 113 -8.87 -3.45 -14.67
N GLN A 114 -9.67 -2.72 -13.90
CA GLN A 114 -10.90 -3.27 -13.30
C GLN A 114 -11.93 -3.72 -14.36
N ARG A 115 -11.87 -3.18 -15.57
CA ARG A 115 -12.71 -3.62 -16.70
C ARG A 115 -12.42 -5.08 -17.09
N GLU A 116 -11.16 -5.51 -16.95
CA GLU A 116 -10.71 -6.88 -17.23
C GLU A 116 -10.72 -7.75 -15.96
N PHE A 117 -10.43 -7.15 -14.81
CA PHE A 117 -10.35 -7.81 -13.50
C PHE A 117 -11.34 -7.15 -12.51
N PRO A 118 -12.64 -7.48 -12.54
CA PRO A 118 -13.64 -6.86 -11.66
C PRO A 118 -13.35 -7.06 -10.16
N GLU A 119 -12.60 -8.09 -9.80
CA GLU A 119 -12.12 -8.39 -8.46
C GLU A 119 -10.90 -7.60 -8.02
N LEU A 120 -10.34 -6.75 -8.89
CA LEU A 120 -9.13 -5.97 -8.61
C LEU A 120 -9.27 -5.15 -7.32
N MET A 121 -8.22 -5.23 -6.52
CA MET A 121 -8.05 -4.48 -5.28
C MET A 121 -6.80 -3.61 -5.37
N VAL A 122 -6.88 -2.39 -4.88
CA VAL A 122 -5.74 -1.47 -4.80
C VAL A 122 -5.09 -1.59 -3.42
N LEU A 123 -3.78 -1.77 -3.41
CA LEU A 123 -2.96 -1.71 -2.21
C LEU A 123 -2.18 -0.39 -2.23
N THR A 124 -2.55 0.51 -1.32
CA THR A 124 -1.97 1.86 -1.22
C THR A 124 -1.99 2.33 0.23
N LEU A 125 -0.93 3.04 0.62
CA LEU A 125 -0.83 3.77 1.88
C LEU A 125 -1.12 5.28 1.70
N ASN A 126 -1.34 5.74 0.47
CA ASN A 126 -1.72 7.11 0.18
C ASN A 126 -3.21 7.34 0.48
N GLU A 127 -3.50 8.12 1.52
CA GLU A 127 -4.87 8.37 1.98
C GLU A 127 -5.76 9.03 0.91
N ASN A 128 -5.20 9.93 0.10
CA ASN A 128 -5.94 10.60 -0.98
C ASN A 128 -6.30 9.60 -2.10
N LEU A 129 -5.35 8.75 -2.50
CA LEU A 129 -5.60 7.69 -3.48
C LEU A 129 -6.59 6.65 -2.95
N ALA A 130 -6.47 6.25 -1.69
CA ALA A 130 -7.41 5.33 -1.05
C ALA A 130 -8.82 5.91 -1.01
N ARG A 131 -8.98 7.18 -0.64
CA ARG A 131 -10.26 7.88 -0.64
C ARG A 131 -10.87 7.95 -2.04
N ALA A 132 -10.09 8.33 -3.04
CA ALA A 132 -10.55 8.41 -4.42
C ALA A 132 -10.93 7.04 -4.98
N SER A 133 -10.11 6.01 -4.71
CA SER A 133 -10.41 4.61 -5.07
C SER A 133 -11.76 4.15 -4.52
N ARG A 134 -12.05 4.41 -3.23
CA ARG A 134 -13.35 4.08 -2.64
C ARG A 134 -14.49 4.83 -3.32
N GLY A 135 -14.31 6.12 -3.61
CA GLY A 135 -15.32 6.93 -4.31
C GLY A 135 -15.60 6.45 -5.73
N GLU A 136 -14.60 5.89 -6.42
CA GLU A 136 -14.73 5.24 -7.72
C GLU A 136 -15.11 3.74 -7.62
N LYS A 137 -15.52 3.27 -6.44
CA LYS A 137 -15.96 1.89 -6.18
C LYS A 137 -14.89 0.82 -6.41
N LEU A 138 -13.61 1.19 -6.36
CA LEU A 138 -12.50 0.24 -6.28
C LEU A 138 -12.38 -0.30 -4.86
N LYS A 139 -12.07 -1.60 -4.76
CA LYS A 139 -11.78 -2.26 -3.48
C LYS A 139 -10.37 -1.91 -3.03
N LEU A 140 -10.17 -1.80 -1.71
CA LEU A 140 -8.84 -1.63 -1.11
C LEU A 140 -8.42 -2.90 -0.39
N CYS A 141 -7.14 -3.23 -0.46
CA CYS A 141 -6.56 -4.35 0.29
C CYS A 141 -6.45 -4.07 1.79
N ILE A 142 -6.33 -2.80 2.17
CA ILE A 142 -6.11 -2.39 3.56
C ILE A 142 -7.06 -1.26 3.94
N ALA A 143 -7.47 -1.24 5.21
CA ALA A 143 -8.26 -0.17 5.76
C ALA A 143 -7.32 0.88 6.34
N LEU A 144 -7.08 1.97 5.60
CA LEU A 144 -6.43 3.14 6.18
C LEU A 144 -7.38 3.76 7.21
N ASN A 145 -7.09 3.52 8.49
CA ASN A 145 -7.77 4.17 9.60
C ASN A 145 -7.31 5.62 9.64
N SER A 146 -8.13 6.53 9.10
CA SER A 146 -7.96 7.96 9.29
C SER A 146 -8.04 8.27 10.79
N GLY A 147 -6.88 8.43 11.44
CA GLY A 147 -6.74 8.94 12.80
C GLY A 147 -7.41 8.12 13.91
N GLN A 148 -6.75 7.07 14.39
CA GLN A 148 -6.88 6.67 15.79
C GLN A 148 -5.51 6.58 16.44
N VAL A 149 -5.20 7.60 17.24
CA VAL A 149 -4.22 7.52 18.32
C VAL A 149 -4.69 6.38 19.24
N LYS A 150 -4.11 5.19 19.08
CA LYS A 150 -4.24 4.11 20.07
C LYS A 150 -3.69 4.63 21.40
N LYS A 151 -4.57 5.10 22.30
CA LYS A 151 -4.27 5.19 23.73
C LYS A 151 -4.04 3.77 24.26
N ARG A 152 -2.80 3.29 24.16
CA ARG A 152 -2.34 2.07 24.83
C ARG A 152 -2.12 2.40 26.31
N GLY A 153 -2.91 1.76 27.17
CA GLY A 153 -2.47 1.33 28.50
C GLY A 153 -2.61 2.33 29.64
N ASN A 154 -3.70 2.25 30.38
CA ASN A 154 -3.60 2.37 31.84
C ASN A 154 -4.52 1.33 32.51
N ARG A 155 -4.03 0.08 32.52
CA ARG A 155 -4.54 -1.00 33.37
C ARG A 155 -3.41 -1.30 34.35
N ASN A 156 -3.47 -0.72 35.55
CA ASN A 156 -2.98 -1.29 36.81
C ASN A 156 -3.05 -0.25 37.94
N ARG A 157 -4.10 -0.35 38.77
CA ARG A 157 -4.05 -0.30 40.26
C ARG A 157 -5.46 -0.17 40.82
N ARG A 158 -6.14 -1.28 41.01
CA ARG A 158 -7.09 -1.50 42.11
C ARG A 158 -7.09 -2.97 42.43
N GLU A 159 -6.20 -3.36 43.35
CA GLU A 159 -6.35 -4.55 44.19
C GLU A 159 -5.22 -4.54 45.22
N LYS A 160 -5.51 -3.93 46.36
CA LYS A 160 -5.05 -4.32 47.70
C LYS A 160 -5.73 -3.37 48.68
N ASN A 161 -6.77 -3.88 49.32
CA ASN A 161 -7.12 -3.66 50.73
C ASN A 161 -8.40 -4.45 51.00
N SER A 162 -8.21 -5.72 51.29
CA SER A 162 -9.09 -6.51 52.16
C SER A 162 -8.24 -6.93 53.35
N LEU A 163 -8.87 -6.96 54.53
CA LEU A 163 -8.33 -7.31 55.87
C LEU A 163 -7.78 -6.06 56.59
N ASP A 164 -8.33 -5.54 57.69
CA ASP A 164 -9.02 -6.20 58.79
C ASP A 164 -10.15 -5.36 59.39
N GLY A 165 -11.24 -6.04 59.74
CA GLY A 165 -12.19 -5.60 60.76
C GLY A 165 -12.24 -6.67 61.85
N THR A 166 -11.96 -6.28 63.08
CA THR A 166 -12.14 -6.89 64.43
C THR A 166 -10.88 -6.52 65.23
N THR A 167 -10.96 -5.66 66.24
CA THR A 167 -11.66 -5.87 67.52
C THR A 167 -11.91 -4.52 68.19
#